data_AF-A0A2E2KMD0-F1
#
_entry.id   AF-A0A2E2KMD0-F1
#
_cell.length_a   1.000
_cell.length_b   1.000
_cell.length_c   1.000
_cell.angle_alpha   90.00
_cell.angle_beta   90.00
_cell.angle_gamma   90.00
#
_symmetry.space_group_name_H-M   'P 1'
#
loop_
_entity.id
_entity.type
_entity.pdbx_description
1 polymer ?
#
loop_
_entity_poly.entity_id
_entity_poly.type
_entity_poly.pdbx_seq_one_letter_code
_entity_poly.pdbx_strand_id
1 'polypeptide(L)' 'MLRNLSENLCVSKFEGINYDQWACYEPLMTEHKSKRQTWKRITGLMSAESMDSFLAKNYPAEHATNQFCDIIN' A
#
# COMPACT_ATOMS: atom_id res chain seq x y z
N MET A 1 10.57 2.74 -1.09
CA MET A 1 10.69 1.30 -1.41
C MET A 1 9.32 0.66 -1.18
N LEU A 2 8.85 -0.18 -2.10
CA LEU A 2 7.56 -0.86 -1.94
C LEU A 2 7.67 -1.98 -0.91
N ARG A 3 6.70 -2.06 0.00
CA ARG A 3 6.52 -3.12 1.00
C ARG A 3 5.17 -3.77 0.78
N ASN A 4 5.14 -5.09 0.67
CA ASN A 4 3.91 -5.81 0.42
C ASN A 4 3.07 -5.88 1.70
N LEU A 5 1.78 -5.64 1.56
CA LEU A 5 0.76 -5.91 2.58
C LEU A 5 0.06 -7.24 2.30
N SER A 6 -0.10 -7.59 1.02
CA SER A 6 -0.66 -8.86 0.56
C SER A 6 -0.10 -9.21 -0.84
N GLU A 7 -0.60 -10.28 -1.45
CA GLU A 7 -0.26 -10.64 -2.84
C GLU A 7 -0.73 -9.57 -3.84
N ASN A 8 -1.79 -8.83 -3.50
CA ASN A 8 -2.41 -7.84 -4.38
C ASN A 8 -2.30 -6.40 -3.86
N LEU A 9 -1.50 -6.16 -2.82
CA LEU A 9 -1.41 -4.84 -2.22
C LEU A 9 -0.02 -4.57 -1.70
N CYS A 10 0.51 -3.39 -2.02
CA CYS A 10 1.75 -2.91 -1.42
C CYS A 10 1.69 -1.41 -1.12
N VAL A 11 2.55 -0.96 -0.22
CA VAL A 11 2.68 0.43 0.19
C VAL A 11 4.09 0.93 -0.01
N SER A 12 4.25 2.23 -0.25
CA SER A 12 5.56 2.90 -0.16
C SER A 12 5.49 4.00 0.88
N LYS A 13 6.52 4.04 1.72
CA LYS A 13 6.82 5.15 2.61
C LYS A 13 7.49 6.29 1.85
N PHE A 14 7.10 7.52 2.16
CA PHE A 14 7.71 8.77 1.71
C PHE A 14 8.05 9.57 2.95
N GLU A 15 9.34 9.75 3.20
CA GLU A 15 9.82 10.52 4.35
C GLU A 15 9.53 12.00 4.12
N GLY A 16 8.69 12.57 5.00
CA GLY A 16 8.38 13.99 4.99
C GLY A 16 9.17 14.72 6.09
N ILE A 17 9.28 16.04 5.96
CA ILE A 17 10.01 16.88 6.93
C ILE A 17 9.41 16.80 8.33
N ASN A 18 8.07 16.72 8.42
CA ASN A 18 7.34 16.71 9.70
C ASN A 18 6.75 15.34 10.04
N TYR A 19 6.32 14.58 9.02
CA TYR A 19 5.69 13.28 9.19
C TYR A 19 5.85 12.45 7.92
N ASP A 20 5.90 11.14 8.11
CA ASP A 20 5.92 10.19 7.01
C ASP A 20 4.56 10.14 6.30
N GLN A 21 4.62 10.02 4.98
CA GLN A 21 3.46 9.84 4.14
C GLN A 21 3.53 8.50 3.43
N TRP A 22 2.36 7.95 3.12
CA TRP A 22 2.21 6.63 2.54
C TRP A 22 1.39 6.72 1.26
N ALA A 23 1.73 5.87 0.30
CA ALA A 23 0.89 5.60 -0.86
C ALA A 23 0.68 4.09 -1.01
N CYS A 24 -0.53 3.72 -1.43
CA CYS A 24 -0.92 2.35 -1.67
C CYS A 24 -0.94 2.05 -3.18
N TYR A 25 -0.65 0.80 -3.53
CA TYR A 25 -0.52 0.32 -4.88
C TYR A 25 -1.14 -1.07 -5.05
N GLU A 26 -1.72 -1.32 -6.21
CA GLU A 26 -2.27 -2.61 -6.63
C GLU A 26 -1.56 -3.13 -7.89
N PRO A 27 -1.61 -4.45 -8.15
CA PRO A 27 -1.24 -5.05 -9.42
C PRO A 27 -1.88 -4.33 -10.60
N LEU A 28 -1.06 -3.85 -11.53
CA LEU A 28 -1.55 -3.48 -12.85
C LEU A 28 -1.82 -4.78 -13.62
N MET A 29 -3.09 -5.16 -13.74
CA MET A 29 -3.53 -6.28 -14.57
C MET A 29 -3.37 -5.93 -16.05
N THR A 30 -2.17 -6.09 -16.60
CA THR A 30 -1.96 -6.07 -18.06
C THR A 30 -2.12 -7.48 -18.61
N GLU A 31 -2.90 -7.64 -19.67
CA GLU A 31 -3.11 -8.92 -20.37
C GLU A 31 -1.81 -9.60 -20.84
N HIS A 32 -0.72 -8.82 -20.93
CA HIS A 32 0.62 -9.35 -21.15
C HIS A 32 1.25 -9.81 -19.84
N LYS A 33 1.41 -11.14 -19.70
CA LYS A 33 2.20 -11.81 -18.65
C LYS A 33 3.68 -11.39 -18.72
N SER A 34 3.99 -10.19 -18.25
CA SER A 34 5.36 -9.77 -18.01
C SER A 34 5.90 -10.54 -16.79
N LYS A 35 7.19 -10.91 -16.83
CA LYS A 35 7.87 -11.59 -15.71
C LYS A 35 7.98 -10.72 -14.44
N ARG A 36 7.68 -9.43 -14.53
CA ARG A 36 7.69 -8.48 -13.41
C ARG A 36 6.30 -7.90 -13.19
N GLN A 37 5.78 -8.07 -11.98
CA GLN A 37 4.56 -7.45 -11.51
C GLN A 37 4.72 -5.92 -11.56
N THR A 38 3.89 -5.25 -12.35
CA THR A 38 3.82 -3.79 -12.36
C THR A 38 2.81 -3.37 -11.29
N TRP A 39 3.15 -2.33 -10.53
CA TRP A 39 2.31 -1.79 -9.47
C TRP A 39 1.75 -0.43 -9.89
N LYS A 40 0.43 -0.27 -9.80
CA LYS A 40 -0.28 0.98 -10.05
C LYS A 40 -0.63 1.62 -8.73
N ARG A 41 -0.28 2.90 -8.59
CA ARG A 41 -0.67 3.69 -7.43
C ARG A 41 -2.18 3.92 -7.42
N ILE A 42 -2.82 3.64 -6.29
CA ILE A 42 -4.28 3.76 -6.13
C ILE A 42 -4.70 4.87 -5.16
N THR A 43 -3.76 5.40 -4.36
CA THR A 43 -4.04 6.51 -3.44
C THR A 43 -3.11 7.71 -3.66
N GLY A 44 -3.52 8.89 -3.18
CA GLY A 44 -2.61 10.02 -2.94
C GLY A 44 -1.60 9.74 -1.82
N LEU A 45 -0.79 10.75 -1.46
CA LEU A 45 0.06 10.67 -0.26
C LEU A 45 -0.82 10.97 0.95
N MET A 46 -0.81 10.09 1.93
CA MET A 46 -1.65 10.22 3.12
C MET A 46 -0.88 9.86 4.39
N SER A 47 -1.38 10.31 5.55
CA SER A 47 -0.82 9.93 6.85
C SER A 47 -0.98 8.42 7.09
N ALA A 48 -0.23 7.88 8.05
CA ALA A 48 -0.39 6.49 8.48
C ALA A 48 -1.83 6.20 8.94
N GLU A 49 -2.44 7.09 9.72
CA GLU A 49 -3.83 6.94 10.19
C GLU A 49 -4.85 6.91 9.04
N SER A 50 -4.67 7.80 8.04
CA SER A 50 -5.51 7.81 6.85
C SER A 50 -5.34 6.53 6.03
N MET A 51 -4.10 6.01 5.94
CA MET A 51 -3.80 4.76 5.25
C MET A 51 -4.44 3.57 5.96
N ASP A 52 -4.32 3.49 7.28
CA ASP A 52 -4.93 2.45 8.10
C ASP A 52 -6.45 2.39 7.89
N SER A 53 -7.11 3.56 7.98
CA SER A 53 -8.55 3.70 7.73
C SER A 53 -8.93 3.31 6.29
N PHE A 54 -8.11 3.68 5.31
CA PHE A 54 -8.29 3.30 3.91
C PHE A 54 -8.21 1.78 3.73
N LEU A 55 -7.21 1.14 4.33
CA LEU A 55 -7.02 -0.31 4.26
C LEU A 55 -8.16 -1.06 4.94
N ALA A 56 -8.56 -0.64 6.14
CA ALA A 56 -9.66 -1.26 6.88
C ALA A 56 -10.99 -1.17 6.10
N LYS A 57 -11.22 -0.08 5.37
CA LYS A 57 -12.44 0.13 4.59
C LYS A 57 -12.45 -0.65 3.27
N ASN A 58 -11.33 -0.67 2.53
CA ASN A 58 -11.29 -1.19 1.16
C ASN A 58 -10.79 -2.65 1.08
N TYR A 59 -10.00 -3.10 2.06
CA TYR A 59 -9.40 -4.44 2.09
C TYR A 59 -9.62 -5.16 3.44
N PRO A 60 -10.86 -5.24 3.96
CA PRO A 60 -11.12 -5.82 5.29
C PRO A 60 -10.77 -7.31 5.39
N ALA A 61 -10.77 -8.05 4.27
CA ALA A 61 -10.52 -9.48 4.23
C ALA A 61 -9.03 -9.86 4.15
N GLU A 62 -8.15 -8.94 3.77
CA GLU A 62 -6.76 -9.27 3.40
C GLU A 62 -5.75 -9.14 4.55
N HIS A 63 -6.22 -8.85 5.77
CA HIS A 63 -5.35 -8.51 6.91
C HIS A 63 -4.34 -7.38 6.61
N ALA A 64 -4.59 -6.57 5.58
CA ALA A 64 -3.69 -5.53 5.09
C ALA A 64 -3.42 -4.46 6.16
N THR A 65 -4.43 -4.15 6.97
CA THR A 65 -4.32 -3.25 8.13
C THR A 65 -3.32 -3.77 9.16
N ASN A 66 -3.36 -5.07 9.51
CA ASN A 66 -2.42 -5.65 10.48
C ASN A 66 -0.98 -5.60 9.95
N GLN A 67 -0.78 -5.98 8.69
CA GLN A 67 0.53 -5.92 8.04
C GLN A 67 1.06 -4.48 7.95
N PHE A 68 0.17 -3.52 7.73
CA PHE A 68 0.53 -2.12 7.71
C PHE A 68 0.94 -1.62 9.10
N CYS A 69 0.22 -2.01 10.15
CA CYS A 69 0.59 -1.74 11.55
C CYS A 69 1.99 -2.30 11.88
N ASP A 70 2.31 -3.52 11.43
CA ASP A 70 3.64 -4.12 11.64
C ASP A 70 4.76 -3.39 10.88
N ILE A 71 4.43 -2.67 9.80
CA ILE A 71 5.41 -1.89 9.02
C ILE A 71 5.73 -0.54 9.66
N ILE A 72 4.74 0.08 10.33
CA ILE A 72 4.87 1.44 10.89
C ILE A 72 5.35 1.44 12.35
N ASN A 73 5.19 0.33 13.07
CA ASN A 73 5.76 0.11 14.40
C ASN A 73 7.23 -0.30 14.31
#